data_AF-A0A7C4M848-F1
#
_entry.id   AF-A0A7C4M848-F1
#
_cell.length_a   1.000
_cell.length_b   1.000
_cell.length_c   1.000
_cell.angle_alpha   90.00
_cell.angle_beta   90.00
_cell.angle_gamma   90.00
#
_symmetry.space_group_name_H-M   'P 1'
#
loop_
_entity.id
_entity.type
_entity.pdbx_description
1 polymer ?
#
loop_
_entity_poly.entity_id
_entity_poly.type
_entity_poly.pdbx_seq_one_letter_code
_entity_poly.pdbx_strand_id
1 'polypeptide(L)'
;MSLNPIDKTILEYLRKHPNSKPREIADSLGFSIVAVRSSLYRLRERGYVARTSRGYIAKSSQDRRIVSEYSEERISKEAQENLLKDLTNLRNDVNEIIDRVSEIERTLQDFGETITKLEKQYSELRVLIRNLQSLYELSHRRIPSDPFISKLSSEKILSLSEARKYASEGLGGLDKYIESGVALIIGRFVVSKEFYDNVVSMLPMEADKLNELGAKEKILIETLINEGYAYIDPSHVIRLLE
;
A
#
# COMPACT_ATOMS: atom_id res chain seq x y z
N MET A 1 6.78 54.01 -37.87
CA MET A 1 6.65 54.66 -36.55
C MET A 1 7.74 55.70 -36.40
N SER A 2 7.38 56.97 -36.23
CA SER A 2 8.35 58.05 -36.03
C SER A 2 9.04 57.90 -34.66
N LEU A 3 10.37 58.07 -34.64
CA LEU A 3 11.10 58.19 -33.38
C LEU A 3 10.67 59.49 -32.68
N ASN A 4 10.52 59.44 -31.36
CA ASN A 4 10.33 60.64 -30.55
C ASN A 4 11.53 61.59 -30.81
N PRO A 5 11.33 62.91 -30.90
CA PRO A 5 12.41 63.88 -31.10
C PRO A 5 13.62 63.65 -30.19
N ILE A 6 13.39 63.35 -28.91
CA ILE A 6 14.45 63.08 -27.92
C ILE A 6 15.22 61.80 -28.26
N ASP A 7 14.51 60.75 -28.68
CA ASP A 7 15.12 59.46 -29.06
C ASP A 7 16.01 59.62 -30.30
N LYS A 8 15.61 60.48 -31.26
CA LYS A 8 16.41 60.78 -32.46
C LYS A 8 17.69 61.53 -32.10
N THR A 9 17.59 62.56 -31.26
CA THR A 9 18.75 63.37 -30.84
C THR A 9 19.75 62.54 -30.04
N ILE A 10 19.28 61.69 -29.12
CA ILE A 10 20.16 60.79 -28.35
C ILE A 10 20.85 59.77 -29.27
N LEU A 11 20.12 59.22 -30.26
CA LEU A 11 20.70 58.28 -31.21
C LEU A 11 21.77 58.93 -32.11
N GLU A 12 21.54 60.16 -32.58
CA GLU A 12 22.52 60.93 -33.34
C GLU A 12 23.75 61.29 -32.49
N TYR A 13 23.56 61.66 -31.23
CA TYR A 13 24.64 61.92 -30.29
C TYR A 13 25.51 60.67 -30.10
N LEU A 14 24.92 59.50 -29.86
CA LEU A 14 25.65 58.25 -29.66
C LEU A 14 26.40 57.75 -30.90
N ARG A 15 25.99 58.18 -32.11
CA ARG A 15 26.75 57.91 -33.34
C ARG A 15 28.05 58.71 -33.41
N LYS A 16 28.06 59.92 -32.86
CA LYS A 16 29.24 60.80 -32.81
C LYS A 16 30.12 60.51 -31.58
N HIS A 17 29.49 60.08 -30.48
CA HIS A 17 30.13 59.81 -29.20
C HIS A 17 29.76 58.40 -28.70
N PRO A 18 30.41 57.35 -29.22
CA PRO A 18 30.16 55.99 -28.75
C PRO A 18 30.68 55.78 -27.33
N ASN A 19 30.00 54.93 -26.57
CA ASN A 19 30.26 54.61 -25.16
C ASN A 19 29.98 55.75 -24.16
N SER A 20 29.18 56.75 -24.54
CA SER A 20 28.76 57.77 -23.58
C SER A 20 27.84 57.20 -22.50
N LYS A 21 28.00 57.70 -21.28
CA LYS A 21 27.14 57.37 -20.14
C LYS A 21 25.88 58.23 -20.15
N PRO A 22 24.78 57.76 -19.51
CA PRO A 22 23.55 58.56 -19.43
C PRO A 22 23.73 59.97 -18.87
N ARG A 23 24.68 60.17 -17.93
CA ARG A 23 25.01 61.49 -17.37
C ARG A 23 25.65 62.41 -18.41
N GLU A 24 26.68 61.92 -19.11
CA GLU A 24 27.38 62.69 -20.16
C GLU A 24 26.43 63.11 -21.30
N ILE A 25 25.51 62.21 -21.68
CA ILE A 25 24.47 62.50 -22.69
C ILE A 25 23.51 63.59 -22.19
N ALA A 26 23.09 63.51 -20.92
CA ALA A 26 22.19 64.49 -20.31
C ALA A 26 22.84 65.88 -20.25
N ASP A 27 24.08 65.95 -19.79
CA ASP A 27 24.84 67.21 -19.66
C ASP A 27 25.13 67.83 -21.03
N SER A 28 25.44 67.01 -22.05
CA SER A 28 25.76 67.50 -23.39
C SER A 28 24.54 67.96 -24.18
N LEU A 29 23.38 67.33 -23.97
CA LEU A 29 22.15 67.63 -24.71
C LEU A 29 21.17 68.53 -23.94
N GLY A 30 21.47 68.85 -22.68
CA GLY A 30 20.60 69.66 -21.82
C GLY A 30 19.30 68.98 -21.41
N PHE A 31 19.24 67.64 -21.46
CA PHE A 31 18.07 66.86 -21.05
C PHE A 31 18.21 66.36 -19.62
N SER A 32 17.07 66.09 -18.96
CA SER A 32 17.12 65.45 -17.64
C SER A 32 17.66 64.01 -17.74
N ILE A 33 18.45 63.59 -16.75
CA ILE A 33 19.00 62.24 -16.67
C ILE A 33 17.92 61.15 -16.74
N VAL A 34 16.73 61.44 -16.22
CA VAL A 34 15.58 60.54 -16.24
C VAL A 34 15.04 60.39 -17.66
N ALA A 35 14.90 61.49 -18.41
CA ALA A 35 14.46 61.46 -19.80
C ALA A 35 15.45 60.66 -20.67
N VAL A 36 16.76 60.88 -20.50
CA VAL A 36 17.81 60.15 -21.21
C VAL A 36 17.75 58.65 -20.92
N ARG A 37 17.61 58.24 -19.65
CA ARG A 37 17.50 56.82 -19.28
C ARG A 37 16.27 56.15 -19.91
N SER A 38 15.12 56.82 -19.85
CA SER A 38 13.88 56.32 -20.45
C SER A 38 14.00 56.19 -21.97
N SER A 39 14.63 57.16 -22.63
CA SER A 39 14.92 57.11 -24.07
C SER A 39 15.90 56.00 -24.44
N LEU A 40 17.00 55.83 -23.69
CA LEU A 40 17.96 54.74 -23.92
C LEU A 40 17.34 53.37 -23.71
N TYR A 41 16.45 53.22 -22.73
CA TYR A 41 15.67 51.99 -22.54
C TYR A 41 14.82 51.69 -23.77
N ARG A 42 13.99 52.64 -24.21
CA ARG A 42 13.15 52.45 -25.42
C ARG A 42 13.98 52.17 -26.67
N LEU A 43 15.09 52.88 -26.86
CA LEU A 43 16.00 52.66 -27.97
C LEU A 43 16.65 51.27 -27.90
N ARG A 44 16.97 50.77 -26.70
CA ARG A 44 17.53 49.43 -26.49
C ARG A 44 16.53 48.33 -26.78
N GLU A 45 15.31 48.45 -26.25
CA GLU A 45 14.22 47.50 -26.51
C GLU A 45 13.90 47.41 -28.00
N ARG A 46 13.99 48.54 -28.71
CA ARG A 46 13.83 48.60 -30.16
C ARG A 46 15.10 48.24 -30.94
N GLY A 47 16.18 47.84 -30.27
CA GLY A 47 17.45 47.42 -30.87
C GLY A 47 18.25 48.53 -31.56
N TYR A 48 17.97 49.82 -31.32
CA TYR A 48 18.72 50.96 -31.89
C TYR A 48 20.03 51.24 -31.15
N VAL A 49 20.12 50.84 -29.88
CA VAL A 49 21.33 51.03 -29.06
C VAL A 49 21.64 49.76 -28.27
N ALA A 50 22.90 49.58 -27.89
CA ALA A 50 23.35 48.56 -26.94
C ALA A 50 24.06 49.20 -25.75
N ARG A 51 23.93 48.55 -24.59
CA ARG A 51 24.72 48.88 -23.40
C ARG A 51 26.00 48.06 -23.40
N THR A 52 27.14 48.73 -23.28
CA THR A 52 28.45 48.13 -23.10
C THR A 52 28.90 48.30 -21.65
N SER A 53 30.05 47.75 -21.30
CA SER A 53 30.69 47.98 -20.00
C SER A 53 31.10 49.45 -19.78
N ARG A 54 31.27 50.23 -20.86
CA ARG A 54 31.76 51.62 -20.82
C ARG A 54 30.64 52.67 -20.96
N GLY A 55 29.53 52.33 -21.59
CA GLY A 55 28.38 53.22 -21.76
C GLY A 55 27.37 52.68 -22.76
N TYR A 56 26.80 53.54 -23.59
CA TYR A 56 25.87 53.13 -24.66
C TYR A 56 26.47 53.37 -26.05
N ILE A 57 26.14 52.50 -27.00
CA ILE A 57 26.54 52.62 -28.41
C ILE A 57 25.30 52.56 -29.30
N ALA A 58 25.29 53.34 -30.38
CA ALA A 58 24.27 53.21 -31.42
C ALA A 58 24.58 51.99 -32.30
N LYS A 59 23.57 51.15 -32.55
CA LYS A 59 23.67 50.02 -33.49
C LYS A 59 23.36 50.50 -34.91
N SER A 60 24.17 50.09 -35.89
CA SER A 60 23.82 50.27 -37.30
C SER A 60 22.69 49.30 -37.68
N SER A 61 21.92 49.62 -38.72
CA SER A 61 20.88 48.72 -39.25
C SER A 61 21.45 47.36 -39.71
N GLN A 62 22.76 47.28 -39.99
CA GLN A 62 23.45 46.02 -40.30
C GLN A 62 23.75 45.15 -39.06
N ASP A 63 24.04 45.73 -37.90
CA ASP A 63 24.33 45.00 -36.65
C ASP A 63 23.10 44.32 -36.02
N ARG A 64 21.89 44.71 -36.46
CA ARG A 64 20.64 44.09 -36.00
C ARG A 64 20.41 42.69 -36.53
N ARG A 65 20.87 42.40 -37.75
CA ARG A 65 20.64 41.11 -38.41
C ARG A 65 21.60 40.04 -37.88
N ILE A 66 22.87 40.39 -37.70
CA ILE A 66 23.92 39.44 -37.32
C ILE A 66 23.73 38.92 -35.89
N VAL A 67 23.29 39.76 -34.95
CA VAL A 67 23.15 39.30 -33.55
C VAL A 67 21.89 38.44 -33.35
N SER A 68 20.79 38.69 -34.06
CA SER A 68 19.57 37.87 -33.91
C SER A 68 19.72 36.49 -34.54
N GLU A 69 20.31 36.43 -35.74
CA GLU A 69 20.43 35.20 -36.53
C GLU A 69 21.35 34.17 -35.84
N TYR A 70 22.48 34.60 -35.25
CA TYR A 70 23.39 33.71 -34.53
C TYR A 70 22.86 33.24 -33.17
N SER A 71 22.04 34.05 -32.47
CA SER A 71 21.46 33.65 -31.18
C SER A 71 20.26 32.72 -31.35
N GLU A 72 19.40 32.94 -32.36
CA GLU A 72 18.22 32.12 -32.58
C GLU A 72 18.58 30.72 -33.13
N GLU A 73 19.60 30.62 -34.00
CA GLU A 73 20.03 29.33 -34.56
C GLU A 73 20.65 28.38 -33.52
N ARG A 74 21.43 28.91 -32.56
CA ARG A 74 22.05 28.10 -31.49
C ARG A 74 21.02 27.64 -30.46
N ILE A 75 20.12 28.54 -30.04
CA ILE A 75 19.03 28.20 -29.11
C ILE A 75 18.07 27.18 -29.75
N SER A 76 17.81 27.29 -31.05
CA SER A 76 16.96 26.35 -31.79
C SER A 76 17.59 24.95 -31.88
N LYS A 77 18.90 24.84 -32.14
CA LYS A 77 19.59 23.53 -32.24
C LYS A 77 19.71 22.83 -30.88
N GLU A 78 20.07 23.54 -29.81
CA GLU A 78 20.13 22.96 -28.47
C GLU A 78 18.74 22.52 -27.97
N ALA A 79 17.69 23.31 -28.26
CA ALA A 79 16.32 22.92 -27.94
C ALA A 79 15.87 21.67 -28.72
N GLN A 80 16.22 21.55 -30.00
CA GLN A 80 15.94 20.36 -30.80
C GLN A 80 16.67 19.12 -30.30
N GLU A 81 17.95 19.25 -29.92
CA GLU A 81 18.74 18.13 -29.41
C GLU A 81 18.20 17.62 -28.06
N ASN A 82 17.80 18.53 -27.16
CA ASN A 82 17.17 18.16 -25.89
C ASN A 82 15.81 17.50 -26.12
N LEU A 83 14.99 18.01 -27.04
CA LEU A 83 13.71 17.40 -27.39
C LEU A 83 13.88 15.98 -27.95
N LEU A 84 14.90 15.76 -28.78
CA LEU A 84 15.22 14.43 -29.31
C LEU A 84 15.64 13.47 -28.20
N LYS A 85 16.47 13.93 -27.25
CA LYS A 85 16.87 13.15 -26.08
C LYS A 85 15.65 12.78 -25.21
N ASP A 86 14.77 13.73 -24.94
CA ASP A 86 13.56 13.50 -24.17
C ASP A 86 12.63 12.49 -24.87
N LEU A 87 12.47 12.61 -26.19
CA LEU A 87 11.71 11.63 -26.98
C LEU A 87 12.34 10.23 -26.97
N THR A 88 13.68 10.13 -27.01
CA THR A 88 14.34 8.84 -26.90
C THR A 88 14.19 8.22 -25.51
N ASN A 89 14.27 9.02 -24.45
CA ASN A 89 14.07 8.56 -23.08
C ASN A 89 12.62 8.08 -22.89
N LEU A 90 11.65 8.88 -23.32
CA LEU A 90 10.24 8.51 -23.24
C LEU A 90 9.95 7.23 -24.02
N ARG A 91 10.57 7.05 -25.20
CA ARG A 91 10.45 5.80 -25.97
C ARG A 91 11.00 4.60 -25.20
N ASN A 92 12.13 4.77 -24.51
CA ASN A 92 12.71 3.69 -23.70
C ASN A 92 11.82 3.37 -22.50
N ASP A 93 11.29 4.38 -21.81
CA ASP A 93 10.37 4.20 -20.69
C ASP A 93 9.09 3.47 -21.13
N VAL A 94 8.53 3.83 -22.30
CA VAL A 94 7.37 3.15 -22.88
C VAL A 94 7.68 1.68 -23.19
N ASN A 95 8.85 1.38 -23.75
CA ASN A 95 9.24 0.00 -24.02
C ASN A 95 9.40 -0.80 -22.72
N GLU A 96 10.01 -0.22 -21.68
CA GLU A 96 10.13 -0.87 -20.37
C GLU A 96 8.75 -1.16 -19.77
N ILE A 97 7.80 -0.23 -19.89
CA ILE A 97 6.42 -0.43 -19.44
C ILE A 97 5.77 -1.58 -20.21
N ILE A 98 5.95 -1.65 -21.52
CA ILE A 98 5.41 -2.75 -22.36
C ILE A 98 5.98 -4.10 -21.91
N ASP A 99 7.28 -4.17 -21.65
CA ASP A 99 7.93 -5.40 -21.19
C ASP A 99 7.39 -5.84 -19.81
N ARG A 100 7.25 -4.88 -18.88
CA ARG A 100 6.69 -5.14 -17.54
C ARG A 100 5.24 -5.57 -17.59
N VAL A 101 4.41 -4.96 -18.45
CA VAL A 101 3.01 -5.37 -18.64
C VAL A 101 2.96 -6.79 -19.20
N SER A 102 3.79 -7.11 -20.18
CA SER A 102 3.87 -8.46 -20.75
C SER A 102 4.25 -9.52 -19.71
N GLU A 103 5.17 -9.19 -18.79
CA GLU A 103 5.54 -10.07 -17.68
C GLU A 103 4.37 -10.25 -16.70
N ILE A 104 3.69 -9.16 -16.32
CA ILE A 104 2.51 -9.22 -15.46
C ILE A 104 1.42 -10.10 -16.08
N GLU A 105 1.13 -9.94 -17.36
CA GLU A 105 0.15 -10.77 -18.08
C GLU A 105 0.49 -12.26 -18.02
N ARG A 106 1.76 -12.62 -18.20
CA ARG A 106 2.21 -14.02 -18.07
C ARG A 106 2.02 -14.55 -16.66
N THR A 107 2.43 -13.79 -15.64
CA THR A 107 2.24 -14.22 -14.24
C THR A 107 0.77 -14.37 -13.87
N LEU A 108 -0.10 -13.50 -14.38
CA LEU A 108 -1.54 -13.62 -14.18
C LEU A 108 -2.12 -14.86 -14.86
N GLN A 109 -1.63 -15.21 -16.05
CA GLN A 109 -2.00 -16.45 -16.73
C GLN A 109 -1.60 -17.67 -15.91
N ASP A 110 -0.35 -17.71 -15.42
CA ASP A 110 0.14 -18.79 -14.56
C ASP A 110 -0.67 -18.90 -13.27
N PHE A 111 -1.00 -17.78 -12.63
CA PHE A 111 -1.88 -17.77 -11.47
C PHE A 111 -3.27 -18.32 -11.80
N GLY A 112 -3.86 -17.96 -12.94
CA GLY A 112 -5.12 -18.54 -13.40
C GLY A 112 -5.07 -20.06 -13.53
N GLU A 113 -3.99 -20.60 -14.10
CA GLU A 113 -3.79 -22.05 -14.18
C GLU A 113 -3.63 -22.72 -12.81
N THR A 114 -2.94 -22.07 -11.87
CA THR A 114 -2.82 -22.62 -10.50
C THR A 114 -4.16 -22.62 -9.76
N ILE A 115 -4.96 -21.58 -9.90
CA ILE A 115 -6.28 -21.48 -9.29
C ILE A 115 -7.18 -22.60 -9.82
N THR A 116 -7.24 -22.79 -11.14
CA THR A 116 -8.08 -23.86 -11.72
C THR A 116 -7.65 -25.26 -11.26
N LYS A 117 -6.34 -25.51 -11.09
CA LYS A 117 -5.83 -26.76 -10.49
C LYS A 117 -6.27 -26.93 -9.04
N LEU A 118 -6.17 -25.88 -8.22
CA LEU A 118 -6.58 -25.90 -6.82
C LEU A 118 -8.09 -26.09 -6.67
N GLU A 119 -8.90 -25.42 -7.49
CA GLU A 119 -10.35 -25.60 -7.51
C GLU A 119 -10.74 -27.04 -7.84
N LYS A 120 -10.05 -27.66 -8.81
CA LYS A 120 -10.24 -29.07 -9.13
C LYS A 120 -9.89 -29.97 -7.94
N GLN A 121 -8.72 -29.79 -7.33
CA GLN A 121 -8.32 -30.57 -6.16
C GLN A 121 -9.29 -30.40 -4.98
N TYR A 122 -9.78 -29.18 -4.76
CA TYR A 122 -10.78 -28.89 -3.73
C TYR A 122 -12.11 -29.60 -4.01
N SER A 123 -12.54 -29.62 -5.27
CA SER A 123 -13.75 -30.34 -5.68
C SER A 123 -13.63 -31.85 -5.45
N GLU A 124 -12.47 -32.43 -5.77
CA GLU A 124 -12.16 -33.84 -5.54
C GLU A 124 -12.14 -34.17 -4.04
N LEU A 125 -11.48 -33.34 -3.22
CA LEU A 125 -11.49 -33.45 -1.76
C LEU A 125 -12.90 -33.39 -1.18
N ARG A 126 -13.74 -32.46 -1.68
CA ARG A 126 -15.13 -32.35 -1.23
C ARG A 126 -15.93 -33.62 -1.53
N VAL A 127 -15.71 -34.23 -2.70
CA VAL A 127 -16.33 -35.51 -3.06
C VAL A 127 -15.81 -36.64 -2.16
N LEU A 128 -14.50 -36.70 -1.92
CA LEU A 128 -13.89 -37.68 -1.01
C LEU A 128 -14.45 -37.56 0.41
N ILE A 129 -14.55 -36.35 0.95
CA ILE A 129 -15.14 -36.11 2.28
C ILE A 129 -16.60 -36.57 2.31
N ARG A 130 -17.41 -36.24 1.30
CA ARG A 130 -18.80 -36.72 1.21
C ARG A 130 -18.89 -38.24 1.16
N ASN A 131 -17.99 -38.89 0.43
CA ASN A 131 -17.93 -40.35 0.34
C ASN A 131 -17.49 -40.97 1.67
N LEU A 132 -16.53 -40.36 2.36
CA LEU A 132 -16.12 -40.81 3.69
C LEU A 132 -17.23 -40.61 4.71
N GLN A 133 -17.95 -39.49 4.66
CA GLN A 133 -19.14 -39.25 5.48
C GLN A 133 -20.24 -40.27 5.18
N SER A 134 -20.49 -40.59 3.91
CA SER A 134 -21.51 -41.60 3.58
C SER A 134 -21.08 -43.01 4.02
N LEU A 135 -19.80 -43.36 3.92
CA LEU A 135 -19.24 -44.60 4.46
C LEU A 135 -19.28 -44.63 6.00
N TYR A 136 -19.02 -43.49 6.65
CA TYR A 136 -19.19 -43.31 8.08
C TYR A 136 -20.66 -43.54 8.46
N GLU A 137 -21.61 -42.86 7.83
CA GLU A 137 -23.04 -43.07 8.07
C GLU A 137 -23.49 -44.53 7.82
N LEU A 138 -22.99 -45.17 6.75
CA LEU A 138 -23.31 -46.57 6.43
C LEU A 138 -22.71 -47.55 7.45
N SER A 139 -21.52 -47.28 7.96
CA SER A 139 -20.90 -48.08 9.04
C SER A 139 -21.56 -47.82 10.40
N HIS A 140 -22.03 -46.60 10.67
CA HIS A 140 -22.69 -46.20 11.91
C HIS A 140 -24.16 -46.62 11.98
N ARG A 141 -24.81 -46.96 10.86
CA ARG A 141 -26.13 -47.63 10.87
C ARG A 141 -26.09 -49.08 11.35
N ARG A 142 -24.90 -49.69 11.52
CA ARG A 142 -24.73 -51.04 12.08
C ARG A 142 -24.12 -51.06 13.48
N ILE A 143 -23.64 -49.93 13.99
CA ILE A 143 -23.13 -49.79 15.35
C ILE A 143 -24.25 -49.15 16.17
N PRO A 144 -24.78 -49.78 17.23
CA PRO A 144 -25.69 -49.10 18.14
C PRO A 144 -25.01 -47.81 18.58
N SER A 145 -25.64 -46.67 18.27
CA SER A 145 -25.14 -45.34 18.63
C SER A 145 -24.79 -45.35 20.11
N ASP A 146 -23.49 -45.25 20.39
CA ASP A 146 -22.99 -45.37 21.74
C ASP A 146 -23.66 -44.30 22.62
N PRO A 147 -24.43 -44.70 23.65
CA PRO A 147 -25.21 -43.77 24.46
C PRO A 147 -24.35 -42.66 25.07
N PHE A 148 -23.11 -42.99 25.45
CA PHE A 148 -22.16 -42.05 26.00
C PHE A 148 -21.68 -41.03 24.96
N ILE A 149 -21.26 -41.49 23.78
CA ILE A 149 -20.77 -40.61 22.71
C ILE A 149 -21.87 -39.62 22.29
N SER A 150 -23.09 -40.11 22.09
CA SER A 150 -24.23 -39.28 21.68
C SER A 150 -24.59 -38.25 22.75
N LYS A 151 -24.58 -38.66 24.02
CA LYS A 151 -24.89 -37.74 25.12
C LYS A 151 -23.77 -36.73 25.35
N LEU A 152 -22.50 -37.12 25.26
CA LEU A 152 -21.36 -36.21 25.41
C LEU A 152 -21.25 -35.24 24.23
N SER A 153 -21.54 -35.68 23.01
CA SER A 153 -21.52 -34.80 21.83
C SER A 153 -22.63 -33.73 21.88
N SER A 154 -23.80 -34.08 22.40
CA SER A 154 -24.90 -33.12 22.58
C SER A 154 -24.68 -32.19 23.77
N GLU A 155 -24.29 -32.73 24.92
CA GLU A 155 -24.17 -31.95 26.14
C GLU A 155 -22.82 -31.26 26.31
N LYS A 156 -21.78 -31.69 25.59
CA LYS A 156 -20.38 -31.21 25.67
C LYS A 156 -19.67 -31.46 27.01
N ILE A 157 -20.37 -31.30 28.12
CA ILE A 157 -19.93 -31.53 29.49
C ILE A 157 -20.97 -32.42 30.19
N LEU A 158 -20.50 -33.45 30.89
CA LEU A 158 -21.30 -34.31 31.76
C LEU A 158 -20.69 -34.34 33.16
N SER A 159 -21.50 -34.54 34.20
CA SER A 159 -20.96 -34.89 35.51
C SER A 159 -20.29 -36.26 35.47
N LEU A 160 -19.28 -36.50 36.32
CA LEU A 160 -18.60 -37.79 36.40
C LEU A 160 -19.58 -38.96 36.65
N SER A 161 -20.64 -38.73 37.43
CA SER A 161 -21.70 -39.71 37.68
C SER A 161 -22.53 -40.03 36.43
N GLU A 162 -22.95 -39.02 35.68
CA GLU A 162 -23.71 -39.21 34.44
C GLU A 162 -22.84 -39.85 33.37
N ALA A 163 -21.60 -39.40 33.24
CA ALA A 163 -20.64 -39.97 32.31
C ALA A 163 -20.42 -41.46 32.57
N ARG A 164 -20.21 -41.85 33.84
CA ARG A 164 -20.10 -43.27 34.21
C ARG A 164 -21.36 -44.05 33.90
N LYS A 165 -22.55 -43.48 34.17
CA LYS A 165 -23.83 -44.12 33.86
C LYS A 165 -23.97 -44.39 32.36
N TYR A 166 -23.82 -43.36 31.52
CA TYR A 166 -23.95 -43.51 30.07
C TYR A 166 -22.84 -44.37 29.47
N ALA A 167 -21.61 -44.29 29.99
CA ALA A 167 -20.52 -45.19 29.56
C ALA A 167 -20.89 -46.65 29.86
N SER A 168 -21.39 -46.93 31.07
CA SER A 168 -21.81 -48.28 31.47
C SER A 168 -23.04 -48.81 30.72
N GLU A 169 -23.89 -47.92 30.20
CA GLU A 169 -24.98 -48.28 29.27
C GLU A 169 -24.45 -48.61 27.86
N GLY A 170 -23.24 -48.15 27.53
CA GLY A 170 -22.48 -48.52 26.33
C GLY A 170 -21.65 -49.81 26.50
N LEU A 171 -20.79 -50.08 25.52
CA LEU A 171 -19.95 -51.29 25.46
C LEU A 171 -18.60 -51.12 26.22
N GLY A 172 -18.54 -50.35 27.31
CA GLY A 172 -17.30 -50.17 28.07
C GLY A 172 -17.39 -49.32 29.35
N GLY A 173 -16.32 -49.32 30.16
CA GLY A 173 -16.14 -48.35 31.24
C GLY A 173 -15.74 -46.98 30.71
N LEU A 174 -15.94 -45.92 31.51
CA LEU A 174 -15.56 -44.55 31.15
C LEU A 174 -14.09 -44.45 30.70
N ASP A 175 -13.21 -45.24 31.30
CA ASP A 175 -11.77 -45.27 31.02
C ASP A 175 -11.47 -45.52 29.54
N LYS A 176 -12.24 -46.38 28.87
CA LYS A 176 -12.09 -46.68 27.44
C LYS A 176 -12.23 -45.43 26.55
N TYR A 177 -13.14 -44.53 26.92
CA TYR A 177 -13.39 -43.29 26.17
C TYR A 177 -12.33 -42.22 26.44
N ILE A 178 -11.68 -42.29 27.60
CA ILE A 178 -10.57 -41.42 27.96
C ILE A 178 -9.30 -41.88 27.25
N GLU A 179 -9.00 -43.18 27.28
CA GLU A 179 -7.85 -43.77 26.59
C GLU A 179 -7.92 -43.59 25.08
N SER A 180 -9.12 -43.69 24.49
CA SER A 180 -9.33 -43.42 23.06
C SER A 180 -9.28 -41.93 22.70
N GLY A 181 -9.13 -41.03 23.69
CA GLY A 181 -9.03 -39.59 23.49
C GLY A 181 -10.35 -38.91 23.12
N VAL A 182 -11.49 -39.57 23.31
CA VAL A 182 -12.81 -39.00 22.98
C VAL A 182 -13.30 -38.06 24.09
N ALA A 183 -12.96 -38.36 25.33
CA ALA A 183 -13.37 -37.61 26.50
C ALA A 183 -12.18 -37.30 27.42
N LEU A 184 -12.27 -36.21 28.16
CA LEU A 184 -11.31 -35.79 29.17
C LEU A 184 -12.01 -35.63 30.52
N ILE A 185 -11.38 -36.09 31.60
CA ILE A 185 -11.84 -35.78 32.96
C ILE A 185 -11.16 -34.51 33.41
N ILE A 186 -11.95 -33.52 33.82
CA ILE A 186 -11.47 -32.27 34.40
C ILE A 186 -12.26 -32.05 35.69
N GLY A 187 -11.58 -32.26 36.83
CA GLY A 187 -12.21 -32.24 38.14
C GLY A 187 -13.38 -33.21 38.25
N ARG A 188 -14.59 -32.67 38.46
CA ARG A 188 -15.83 -33.46 38.64
C ARG A 188 -16.61 -33.65 37.34
N PHE A 189 -16.08 -33.19 36.22
CA PHE A 189 -16.74 -33.21 34.92
C PHE A 189 -15.98 -34.06 33.91
N VAL A 190 -16.74 -34.57 32.95
CA VAL A 190 -16.24 -35.24 31.76
C VAL A 190 -16.60 -34.38 30.56
N VAL A 191 -15.60 -34.04 29.78
CA VAL A 191 -15.69 -33.04 28.72
C VAL A 191 -15.33 -33.71 27.39
N SER A 192 -16.10 -33.39 26.34
CA SER A 192 -15.76 -33.79 24.97
C SER A 192 -14.39 -33.21 24.58
N LYS A 193 -13.52 -34.03 23.99
CA LYS A 193 -12.21 -33.55 23.51
C LYS A 193 -12.32 -32.38 22.54
N GLU A 194 -13.25 -32.46 21.58
CA GLU A 194 -13.53 -31.37 20.63
C GLU A 194 -13.94 -30.07 21.33
N PHE A 195 -14.80 -30.15 22.34
CA PHE A 195 -15.24 -28.97 23.09
C PHE A 195 -14.10 -28.37 23.92
N TYR A 196 -13.31 -29.23 24.57
CA TYR A 196 -12.13 -28.80 25.31
C TYR A 196 -11.15 -28.04 24.42
N ASP A 197 -10.78 -28.63 23.26
CA ASP A 197 -9.81 -28.02 22.35
C ASP A 197 -10.31 -26.68 21.80
N ASN A 198 -11.62 -26.59 21.50
CA ASN A 198 -12.24 -25.32 21.08
C ASN A 198 -12.13 -24.24 22.16
N VAL A 199 -12.45 -24.54 23.42
CA VAL A 199 -12.38 -23.56 24.52
C VAL A 199 -10.93 -23.19 24.83
N VAL A 200 -10.02 -24.17 24.84
CA VAL A 200 -8.58 -23.95 25.04
C VAL A 200 -7.99 -23.04 23.96
N SER A 201 -8.43 -23.17 22.70
CA SER A 201 -7.97 -22.31 21.61
C SER A 201 -8.37 -20.83 21.75
N MET A 202 -9.34 -20.51 22.61
CA MET A 202 -9.75 -19.14 22.89
C MET A 202 -8.83 -18.46 23.92
N LEU A 203 -7.99 -19.22 24.62
CA LEU A 203 -7.06 -18.69 25.61
C LEU A 203 -5.71 -18.31 24.96
N PRO A 204 -5.07 -17.21 25.39
CA PRO A 204 -5.42 -16.38 26.54
C PRO A 204 -6.53 -15.35 26.24
N MET A 205 -7.44 -15.14 27.21
CA MET A 205 -8.56 -14.20 27.08
C MET A 205 -8.71 -13.29 28.30
N GLU A 206 -9.27 -12.09 28.11
CA GLU A 206 -9.60 -11.18 29.22
C GLU A 206 -10.70 -11.77 30.10
N ALA A 207 -10.57 -11.64 31.43
CA ALA A 207 -11.54 -12.15 32.39
C ALA A 207 -12.95 -11.56 32.20
N ASP A 208 -13.05 -10.31 31.72
CA ASP A 208 -14.33 -9.65 31.46
C ASP A 208 -15.12 -10.32 30.33
N LYS A 209 -14.41 -10.86 29.32
CA LYS A 209 -15.00 -11.60 28.19
C LYS A 209 -15.57 -12.95 28.60
N LEU A 210 -15.23 -13.45 29.79
CA LEU A 210 -15.83 -14.67 30.33
C LEU A 210 -17.35 -14.53 30.41
N ASN A 211 -17.87 -13.34 30.72
CA ASN A 211 -19.31 -13.09 30.82
C ASN A 211 -20.06 -13.21 29.49
N GLU A 212 -19.38 -13.06 28.36
CA GLU A 212 -19.94 -13.16 27.02
C GLU A 212 -20.03 -14.62 26.53
N LEU A 213 -19.30 -15.53 27.18
CA LEU A 213 -19.31 -16.95 26.82
C LEU A 213 -20.60 -17.65 27.27
N GLY A 214 -20.90 -18.75 26.57
CA GLY A 214 -21.99 -19.66 26.94
C GLY A 214 -21.78 -20.29 28.32
N ALA A 215 -22.86 -20.81 28.89
CA ALA A 215 -22.84 -21.34 30.26
C ALA A 215 -21.86 -22.53 30.42
N LYS A 216 -21.69 -23.34 29.38
CA LYS A 216 -20.84 -24.54 29.42
C LYS A 216 -19.37 -24.19 29.30
N GLU A 217 -19.04 -23.21 28.46
CA GLU A 217 -17.70 -22.66 28.31
C GLU A 217 -17.22 -22.02 29.62
N LYS A 218 -18.10 -21.25 30.28
CA LYS A 218 -17.84 -20.69 31.62
C LYS A 218 -17.53 -21.77 32.65
N ILE A 219 -18.39 -22.80 32.73
CA ILE A 219 -18.17 -23.93 33.66
C ILE A 219 -16.81 -24.58 33.41
N LEU A 220 -16.44 -24.81 32.14
CA LEU A 220 -15.16 -25.42 31.82
C LEU A 220 -13.99 -24.54 32.26
N ILE A 221 -14.00 -23.25 31.94
CA ILE A 221 -12.93 -22.32 32.31
C ILE A 221 -12.80 -22.19 33.83
N GLU A 222 -13.91 -22.05 34.55
CA GLU A 222 -13.91 -22.01 36.02
C GLU A 222 -13.37 -23.31 36.61
N THR A 223 -13.73 -24.45 36.03
CA THR A 223 -13.21 -25.75 36.46
C THR A 223 -11.71 -25.85 36.17
N LEU A 224 -11.23 -25.36 35.03
CA LEU A 224 -9.80 -25.32 34.72
C LEU A 224 -9.02 -24.47 35.71
N ILE A 225 -9.57 -23.33 36.13
CA ILE A 225 -8.94 -22.48 37.14
C ILE A 225 -8.94 -23.17 38.51
N ASN A 226 -10.06 -23.76 38.92
CA ASN A 226 -10.19 -24.42 40.22
C ASN A 226 -9.29 -25.66 40.35
N GLU A 227 -9.12 -26.42 39.27
CA GLU A 227 -8.27 -27.61 39.22
C GLU A 227 -6.80 -27.26 38.92
N GLY A 228 -6.48 -25.98 38.72
CA GLY A 228 -5.11 -25.49 38.52
C GLY A 228 -4.56 -25.68 37.10
N TYR A 229 -5.38 -26.02 36.11
CA TYR A 229 -4.98 -26.07 34.70
C TYR A 229 -4.93 -24.69 34.04
N ALA A 230 -5.58 -23.69 34.63
CA ALA A 230 -5.57 -22.30 34.19
C ALA A 230 -5.42 -21.36 35.39
N TYR A 231 -4.99 -20.13 35.13
CA TYR A 231 -4.92 -19.09 36.16
C TYR A 231 -5.26 -17.73 35.58
N ILE A 232 -5.69 -16.81 36.45
CA ILE A 232 -5.88 -15.40 36.11
C ILE A 232 -4.60 -14.67 36.46
N ASP A 233 -3.96 -14.05 35.48
CA ASP A 233 -2.76 -13.26 35.69
C ASP A 233 -3.09 -11.88 36.33
N PRO A 234 -2.10 -11.13 36.84
CA PRO A 234 -2.33 -9.80 37.40
C PRO A 234 -2.93 -8.80 36.41
N SER A 235 -2.76 -9.04 35.10
CA SER A 235 -3.34 -8.25 34.01
C SER A 235 -4.79 -8.63 33.72
N HIS A 236 -5.43 -9.45 34.57
CA HIS A 236 -6.80 -9.94 34.42
C HIS A 236 -7.02 -10.76 33.13
N VAL A 237 -5.99 -11.46 32.67
CA VAL A 237 -6.04 -12.38 31.53
C VAL A 237 -5.99 -13.82 32.03
N ILE A 238 -6.92 -14.64 31.57
CA ILE A 238 -6.97 -16.08 31.83
C ILE A 238 -5.95 -16.76 30.91
N ARG A 239 -5.02 -17.51 31.50
CA ARG A 239 -3.97 -18.27 30.79
C ARG A 239 -3.99 -19.72 31.23
N LEU A 240 -3.54 -20.61 30.36
CA LEU A 240 -3.27 -22.00 30.70
C LEU A 240 -1.97 -22.10 31.49
N LEU A 241 -1.94 -23.01 32.45
CA LEU A 241 -0.72 -23.40 33.12
C LEU A 241 0.05 -24.35 32.18
N GLU A 242 1.31 -24.01 31.87
CA GLU A 242 2.22 -24.85 31.06
C GLU A 242 2.69 -26.09 31.83
#